data_AF-V4XZH3-F1
#
_entry.id   AF-V4XZH3-F1
#
_cell.length_a   1.000
_cell.length_b   1.000
_cell.length_c   1.000
_cell.angle_alpha   90.00
_cell.angle_beta   90.00
_cell.angle_gamma   90.00
#
_symmetry.space_group_name_H-M   'P 1'
#
loop_
_entity.id
_entity.type
_entity.pdbx_description
1 polymer ?
#
loop_
_entity_poly.entity_id
_entity_poly.type
_entity_poly.pdbx_seq_one_letter_code
_entity_poly.pdbx_strand_id
1 'polypeptide(L)'
;MPVADQPPRLHCRRSTAGGGERDGSARSETPKPRRRVAGGVTGDTERVSGTFLIAEADTDGPGAVLQDAERGRVHAVDDAPDLTADEVLVGELVADDPTGTVWRVAETGERWAVSVEESAEPPTANSRAAAGDEAGDLVRIERAGEGELHVIAVPADDTEAAVADVLDDETGLRTRAARLGVRRVEVRSAPGVVVVRYLP
;
A
#
# COMPACT_ATOMS: atom_id res chain seq x y z
N MET A 1 -5.63 57.30 6.24
CA MET A 1 -4.58 57.65 7.23
C MET A 1 -3.55 56.53 7.18
N PRO A 2 -2.26 56.84 7.05
CA PRO A 2 -1.59 56.77 5.74
C PRO A 2 -0.26 55.99 5.76
N VAL A 3 0.44 56.07 4.62
CA VAL A 3 1.90 55.89 4.40
C VAL A 3 2.35 54.43 4.25
N ALA A 4 2.58 53.93 3.01
CA ALA A 4 3.70 54.22 2.10
C ALA A 4 5.05 53.79 2.70
N ASP A 5 5.86 53.01 2.00
CA ASP A 5 6.85 53.60 1.08
C ASP A 5 7.70 52.52 0.37
N GLN A 6 8.27 52.97 -0.73
CA GLN A 6 8.89 52.30 -1.87
C GLN A 6 10.23 51.55 -1.64
N PRO A 7 10.66 50.76 -2.66
CA PRO A 7 12.07 50.33 -2.86
C PRO A 7 12.95 51.52 -3.34
N PRO A 8 14.29 51.38 -3.45
CA PRO A 8 14.84 51.24 -4.79
C PRO A 8 16.17 50.47 -4.95
N ARG A 9 16.44 50.22 -6.23
CA ARG A 9 17.63 49.64 -6.86
C ARG A 9 18.90 50.48 -6.64
N LEU A 10 20.05 49.80 -6.65
CA LEU A 10 21.33 50.39 -7.03
C LEU A 10 21.93 49.63 -8.23
N HIS A 11 21.99 50.34 -9.34
CA HIS A 11 22.93 50.11 -10.43
C HIS A 11 24.25 50.83 -10.12
N CYS A 12 25.39 50.21 -10.48
CA CYS A 12 26.62 50.83 -11.00
C CYS A 12 27.58 49.67 -11.37
N ARG A 13 27.70 49.22 -12.63
CA ARG A 13 28.45 49.77 -13.78
C ARG A 13 29.95 50.05 -13.55
N ARG A 14 30.79 49.24 -14.22
CA ARG A 14 31.92 49.53 -15.16
C ARG A 14 33.02 48.46 -15.00
N SER A 15 33.36 47.67 -16.03
CA SER A 15 34.32 47.96 -17.14
C SER A 15 35.74 48.24 -16.59
N THR A 16 36.82 47.56 -17.00
CA THR A 16 37.31 47.35 -18.38
C THR A 16 38.45 46.30 -18.50
N ALA A 17 38.46 45.61 -19.66
CA ALA A 17 39.60 45.35 -20.58
C ALA A 17 40.70 44.27 -20.33
N GLY A 18 40.97 43.56 -21.43
CA GLY A 18 42.24 42.88 -21.79
C GLY A 18 42.20 41.36 -21.56
N GLY A 19 42.16 40.47 -22.56
CA GLY A 19 42.90 40.44 -23.83
C GLY A 19 44.04 39.43 -23.69
N GLY A 20 43.87 38.20 -24.20
CA GLY A 20 44.85 37.13 -24.04
C GLY A 20 44.41 35.81 -24.66
N GLU A 21 44.40 35.78 -25.99
CA GLU A 21 44.27 34.62 -26.85
C GLU A 21 45.39 33.61 -26.53
N ARG A 22 45.04 32.36 -26.17
CA ARG A 22 45.88 31.18 -26.41
C ARG A 22 45.01 29.97 -26.70
N ASP A 23 45.19 29.48 -27.91
CA ASP A 23 44.87 28.14 -28.38
C ASP A 23 45.23 27.08 -27.33
N GLY A 24 44.25 26.22 -27.04
CA GLY A 24 44.37 25.14 -26.08
C GLY A 24 43.28 24.13 -26.34
N SER A 25 43.51 23.27 -27.33
CA SER A 25 42.74 22.07 -27.63
C SER A 25 42.55 21.24 -26.35
N ALA A 26 41.42 21.41 -25.67
CA ALA A 26 40.97 20.56 -24.59
C ALA A 26 39.89 19.63 -25.17
N ARG A 27 40.28 18.37 -25.35
CA ARG A 27 39.40 17.28 -25.72
C ARG A 27 38.24 17.24 -24.73
N SER A 28 37.03 17.34 -25.27
CA SER A 28 35.78 17.11 -24.56
C SER A 28 35.73 15.63 -24.15
N GLU A 29 36.27 15.30 -22.97
CA GLU A 29 35.89 14.07 -22.29
C GLU A 29 34.54 14.30 -21.62
N THR A 30 33.49 14.17 -22.43
CA THR A 30 32.17 13.86 -21.91
C THR A 30 32.31 12.62 -21.02
N PRO A 31 31.87 12.63 -19.75
CA PRO A 31 31.81 11.41 -18.97
C PRO A 31 30.86 10.49 -19.72
N LYS A 32 31.39 9.37 -20.24
CA LYS A 32 30.55 8.33 -20.83
C LYS A 32 29.46 8.03 -19.82
N PRO A 33 28.17 8.04 -20.19
CA PRO A 33 27.15 7.55 -19.29
C PRO A 33 27.60 6.16 -18.86
N ARG A 34 27.71 5.95 -17.55
CA ARG A 34 28.00 4.64 -16.98
C ARG A 34 26.97 3.71 -17.61
N ARG A 35 27.46 2.88 -18.54
CA ARG A 35 26.68 1.87 -19.22
C ARG A 35 26.18 1.00 -18.08
N ARG A 36 24.92 1.20 -17.66
CA ARG A 36 24.21 0.28 -16.78
C ARG A 36 24.40 -1.04 -17.49
N VAL A 37 25.15 -1.94 -16.86
CA VAL A 37 25.34 -3.27 -17.40
C VAL A 37 23.94 -3.84 -17.40
N ALA A 38 23.31 -3.85 -18.58
CA ALA A 38 22.17 -4.69 -18.84
C ALA A 38 22.74 -6.11 -18.71
N GLY A 39 22.75 -6.60 -17.47
CA GLY A 39 23.03 -7.98 -17.15
C GLY A 39 21.87 -8.79 -17.73
N GLY A 40 21.97 -9.10 -19.01
CA GLY A 40 21.19 -10.15 -19.63
C GLY A 40 21.62 -11.47 -18.99
N VAL A 41 20.97 -11.82 -17.90
CA VAL A 41 20.67 -13.21 -17.56
C VAL A 41 19.18 -13.33 -17.77
N THR A 42 18.78 -13.84 -18.93
CA THR A 42 17.48 -14.50 -19.08
C THR A 42 17.58 -15.82 -18.31
N GLY A 43 17.69 -15.70 -16.99
CA GLY A 43 17.33 -16.77 -16.07
C GLY A 43 15.81 -16.79 -16.03
N ASP A 44 15.27 -17.98 -15.82
CA ASP A 44 13.87 -18.18 -15.49
C ASP A 44 13.62 -17.49 -14.12
N THR A 45 13.53 -16.16 -14.11
CA THR A 45 13.33 -15.40 -12.88
C THR A 45 11.93 -15.72 -12.37
N GLU A 46 11.86 -16.07 -11.09
CA GLU A 46 10.60 -16.48 -10.47
C GLU A 46 9.55 -15.38 -10.64
N ARG A 47 8.34 -15.79 -11.05
CA ARG A 47 7.19 -14.90 -11.24
C ARG A 47 6.06 -15.33 -10.32
N VAL A 48 5.40 -14.35 -9.72
CA VAL A 48 4.24 -14.56 -8.87
C VAL A 48 3.15 -13.59 -9.29
N SER A 49 2.06 -14.14 -9.83
CA SER A 49 0.85 -13.39 -10.12
C SER A 49 -0.16 -13.55 -8.97
N GLY A 50 -0.85 -12.48 -8.61
CA GLY A 50 -1.81 -12.51 -7.51
C GLY A 50 -2.38 -11.14 -7.15
N THR A 51 -3.04 -11.12 -6.00
CA THR A 51 -3.52 -9.90 -5.35
C THR A 51 -2.66 -9.64 -4.12
N PHE A 52 -2.11 -8.44 -4.04
CA PHE A 52 -1.13 -8.05 -3.03
C PHE A 52 -1.66 -6.86 -2.22
N LEU A 53 -1.61 -6.95 -0.90
CA LEU A 53 -1.75 -5.79 -0.03
C LEU A 53 -0.38 -5.11 0.08
N ILE A 54 -0.34 -3.79 -0.13
CA ILE A 54 0.86 -3.00 0.14
C ILE A 54 0.87 -2.73 1.64
N ALA A 55 1.61 -3.56 2.38
CA ALA A 55 1.70 -3.47 3.83
C ALA A 55 2.50 -2.23 4.26
N GLU A 56 3.52 -1.88 3.48
CA GLU A 56 4.35 -0.70 3.70
C GLU A 56 4.83 -0.14 2.35
N ALA A 57 4.90 1.17 2.24
CA ALA A 57 5.54 1.87 1.13
C ALA A 57 6.54 2.86 1.72
N ASP A 58 7.77 2.82 1.24
CA ASP A 58 8.85 3.72 1.67
C ASP A 58 8.52 5.15 1.23
N THR A 59 8.47 6.07 2.17
CA THR A 59 8.22 7.49 1.87
C THR A 59 9.49 8.24 1.43
N ASP A 60 10.67 7.70 1.76
CA ASP A 60 11.98 8.30 1.50
C ASP A 60 12.71 7.64 0.32
N GLY A 61 12.18 6.53 -0.21
CA GLY A 61 12.75 5.74 -1.28
C GLY A 61 11.70 5.03 -2.14
N PRO A 62 12.10 4.32 -3.20
CA PRO A 62 11.18 3.61 -4.08
C PRO A 62 10.80 2.21 -3.54
N GLY A 63 11.09 1.88 -2.28
CA GLY A 63 10.84 0.55 -1.72
C GLY A 63 9.39 0.32 -1.29
N ALA A 64 8.92 -0.92 -1.30
CA ALA A 64 7.63 -1.30 -0.74
C ALA A 64 7.63 -2.76 -0.25
N VAL A 65 6.74 -3.08 0.68
CA VAL A 65 6.51 -4.44 1.18
C VAL A 65 5.11 -4.87 0.78
N LEU A 66 5.03 -5.90 -0.07
CA LEU A 66 3.78 -6.44 -0.59
C LEU A 66 3.49 -7.80 0.05
N GLN A 67 2.28 -8.00 0.54
CA GLN A 67 1.80 -9.27 1.08
C GLN A 67 0.81 -9.92 0.11
N ASP A 68 1.10 -11.14 -0.36
CA ASP A 68 0.18 -11.97 -1.14
C ASP A 68 -1.06 -12.29 -0.28
N ALA A 69 -2.23 -11.84 -0.72
CA ALA A 69 -3.48 -11.96 0.04
C ALA A 69 -4.01 -13.40 0.14
N GLU A 70 -3.62 -14.28 -0.79
CA GLU A 70 -4.01 -15.69 -0.80
C GLU A 70 -3.02 -16.55 0.00
N ARG A 71 -1.71 -16.30 -0.17
CA ARG A 71 -0.65 -17.15 0.38
C ARG A 71 -0.04 -16.61 1.66
N GLY A 72 -0.29 -15.35 2.00
CA GLY A 72 0.33 -14.66 3.14
C GLY A 72 1.84 -14.43 2.99
N ARG A 73 2.42 -14.68 1.81
CA ARG A 73 3.85 -14.48 1.55
C ARG A 73 4.15 -12.99 1.41
N VAL A 74 5.26 -12.55 1.99
CA VAL A 74 5.73 -11.17 1.88
C VAL A 74 6.83 -11.06 0.81
N HIS A 75 6.75 -10.02 -0.01
CA HIS A 75 7.66 -9.69 -1.09
C HIS A 75 8.19 -8.27 -0.88
N ALA A 76 9.52 -8.14 -0.72
CA ALA A 76 10.18 -6.83 -0.68
C ALA A 76 10.43 -6.35 -2.11
N VAL A 77 9.89 -5.18 -2.44
CA VAL A 77 10.00 -4.54 -3.75
C VAL A 77 10.91 -3.33 -3.66
N ASP A 78 11.83 -3.16 -4.61
CA ASP A 78 12.84 -2.09 -4.59
C ASP A 78 12.56 -0.91 -5.55
N ASP A 79 11.55 -1.03 -6.42
CA ASP A 79 11.18 -0.04 -7.45
C ASP A 79 9.65 0.07 -7.58
N ALA A 80 9.05 0.82 -6.65
CA ALA A 80 7.62 0.97 -6.43
C ALA A 80 7.20 2.40 -5.99
N PRO A 81 7.64 3.48 -6.68
CA PRO A 81 7.38 4.86 -6.24
C PRO A 81 5.90 5.28 -6.27
N ASP A 82 5.04 4.55 -6.99
CA ASP A 82 3.62 4.86 -7.17
C ASP A 82 2.70 4.00 -6.27
N LEU A 83 3.27 3.26 -5.32
CA LEU A 83 2.51 2.41 -4.39
C LEU A 83 2.27 3.13 -3.07
N THR A 84 1.06 3.03 -2.56
CA THR A 84 0.69 3.57 -1.25
C THR A 84 0.43 2.43 -0.28
N ALA A 85 0.86 2.58 0.98
CA ALA A 85 0.45 1.66 2.03
C ALA A 85 -1.09 1.55 2.10
N ASP A 86 -1.58 0.38 2.50
CA ASP A 86 -3.00 0.03 2.62
C ASP A 86 -3.79 -0.07 1.29
N GLU A 87 -3.13 0.13 0.15
CA GLU A 87 -3.70 -0.18 -1.16
C GLU A 87 -3.51 -1.65 -1.52
N VAL A 88 -4.43 -2.14 -2.34
CA VAL A 88 -4.39 -3.46 -2.95
C VAL A 88 -3.96 -3.32 -4.40
N LEU A 89 -3.05 -4.19 -4.82
CA LEU A 89 -2.55 -4.31 -6.19
C LEU A 89 -2.82 -5.72 -6.72
N VAL A 90 -3.58 -5.83 -7.79
CA VAL A 90 -3.61 -7.04 -8.62
C VAL A 90 -2.50 -6.92 -9.65
N GLY A 91 -1.63 -7.91 -9.76
CA GLY A 91 -0.51 -7.82 -10.68
C GLY A 91 0.40 -9.03 -10.69
N GLU A 92 1.58 -8.83 -11.26
CA GLU A 92 2.64 -9.82 -11.30
C GLU A 92 3.95 -9.23 -10.80
N LEU A 93 4.60 -9.98 -9.90
CA LEU A 93 5.93 -9.69 -9.40
C LEU A 93 6.93 -10.63 -10.07
N VAL A 94 8.14 -10.13 -10.33
CA VAL A 94 9.27 -10.94 -10.79
C VAL A 94 10.46 -10.74 -9.86
N ALA A 95 11.16 -11.82 -9.53
CA ALA A 95 12.38 -11.76 -8.76
C ALA A 95 13.47 -11.01 -9.55
N ASP A 96 14.09 -10.00 -8.93
CA ASP A 96 15.20 -9.26 -9.52
C ASP A 96 16.54 -9.98 -9.31
N ASP A 97 16.59 -10.90 -8.35
CA ASP A 97 17.77 -11.70 -8.02
C ASP A 97 17.47 -13.23 -8.01
N PRO A 98 18.46 -14.10 -8.26
CA PRO A 98 18.25 -15.56 -8.32
C PRO A 98 17.77 -16.21 -7.02
N THR A 99 17.88 -15.53 -5.88
CA THR A 99 17.42 -16.03 -4.57
C THR A 99 15.98 -15.62 -4.24
N GLY A 100 15.36 -14.73 -5.03
CA GLY A 100 13.99 -14.26 -4.79
C GLY A 100 13.87 -13.41 -3.52
N THR A 101 14.95 -12.71 -3.15
CA THR A 101 14.96 -11.82 -1.97
C THR A 101 14.39 -10.46 -2.34
N VAL A 102 14.73 -9.95 -3.52
CA VAL A 102 14.26 -8.67 -4.07
C VAL A 102 13.33 -8.93 -5.24
N TRP A 103 12.19 -8.26 -5.22
CA TRP A 103 11.15 -8.35 -6.24
C TRP A 103 10.98 -7.00 -6.93
N ARG A 104 10.42 -7.04 -8.13
CA ARG A 104 9.98 -5.86 -8.84
C ARG A 104 8.60 -6.10 -9.44
N VAL A 105 7.81 -5.04 -9.56
CA VAL A 105 6.52 -5.12 -10.24
C VAL A 105 6.77 -5.27 -11.74
N ALA A 106 6.30 -6.39 -12.31
CA ALA A 106 6.38 -6.66 -13.75
C ALA A 106 5.15 -6.11 -14.46
N GLU A 107 3.97 -6.35 -13.89
CA GLU A 107 2.68 -5.92 -14.44
C GLU A 107 1.77 -5.42 -13.32
N THR A 108 1.11 -4.30 -13.59
CA THR A 108 0.06 -3.73 -12.73
C THR A 108 -1.29 -3.88 -13.41
N GLY A 109 -2.21 -4.56 -12.74
CA GLY A 109 -3.62 -4.64 -13.09
C GLY A 109 -4.44 -3.60 -12.32
N GLU A 110 -5.49 -4.06 -11.65
CA GLU A 110 -6.35 -3.20 -10.83
C GLU A 110 -5.67 -2.79 -9.53
N ARG A 111 -5.94 -1.55 -9.08
CA ARG A 111 -5.56 -1.04 -7.77
C ARG A 111 -6.72 -0.37 -7.08
N TRP A 112 -6.87 -0.61 -5.78
CA TRP A 112 -7.88 0.05 -4.96
C TRP A 112 -7.44 0.16 -3.50
N ALA A 113 -7.94 1.18 -2.81
CA ALA A 113 -7.84 1.27 -1.36
C ALA A 113 -9.00 0.51 -0.71
N VAL A 114 -8.75 -0.09 0.45
CA VAL A 114 -9.79 -0.72 1.27
C VAL A 114 -10.15 0.19 2.44
N SER A 115 -11.40 0.65 2.50
CA SER A 115 -11.88 1.41 3.65
C SER A 115 -12.30 0.46 4.77
N VAL A 116 -11.83 0.73 5.99
CA VAL A 116 -12.18 -0.02 7.20
C VAL A 116 -12.87 0.97 8.15
N GLU A 117 -14.07 0.64 8.61
CA GLU A 117 -14.83 1.51 9.50
C GLU A 117 -15.69 0.74 10.50
N GLU A 118 -15.89 1.31 11.69
CA GLU A 118 -16.96 0.90 12.59
C GLU A 118 -18.28 1.50 12.11
N SER A 119 -19.33 0.67 12.08
CA SER A 119 -20.67 1.10 11.74
C SER A 119 -21.54 1.11 12.99
N ALA A 120 -22.22 2.24 13.23
CA ALA A 120 -23.21 2.39 14.29
C ALA A 120 -24.49 1.54 14.08
N GLU A 121 -24.63 0.90 12.91
CA GLU A 121 -25.74 0.01 12.66
C GLU A 121 -25.53 -1.34 13.37
N PRO A 122 -26.55 -1.86 14.08
CA PRO A 122 -26.43 -3.15 14.72
C PRO A 122 -26.32 -4.29 13.69
N PRO A 123 -25.72 -5.44 14.06
CA PRO A 123 -25.78 -6.66 13.28
C PRO A 123 -27.21 -7.09 12.97
N THR A 124 -27.39 -7.69 11.79
CA THR A 124 -28.71 -8.20 11.37
C THR A 124 -29.16 -9.36 12.27
N ALA A 125 -30.47 -9.62 12.34
CA ALA A 125 -30.99 -10.76 13.10
C ALA A 125 -30.38 -12.10 12.64
N ASN A 126 -30.15 -12.28 11.33
CA ASN A 126 -29.51 -13.47 10.80
C ASN A 126 -28.05 -13.60 11.26
N SER A 127 -27.29 -12.51 11.21
CA SER A 127 -25.89 -12.51 11.67
C SER A 127 -25.79 -12.84 13.16
N ARG A 128 -26.70 -12.30 13.99
CA ARG A 128 -26.72 -12.60 15.43
C ARG A 128 -27.08 -14.06 15.71
N ALA A 129 -28.02 -14.64 14.97
CA ALA A 129 -28.41 -16.04 15.13
C ALA A 129 -27.32 -17.02 14.67
N ALA A 130 -26.34 -16.55 13.90
CA ALA A 130 -25.21 -17.35 13.43
C ALA A 130 -23.98 -17.25 14.35
N ALA A 131 -24.03 -16.47 15.44
CA ALA A 131 -22.95 -16.43 16.41
C ALA A 131 -22.77 -17.82 17.04
N GLY A 132 -21.51 -18.20 17.30
CA GLY A 132 -21.22 -19.42 18.03
C GLY A 132 -21.71 -19.36 19.47
N ASP A 133 -21.74 -20.53 20.11
CA ASP A 133 -22.23 -20.66 21.49
C ASP A 133 -21.15 -20.25 22.51
N GLU A 134 -19.87 -20.31 22.14
CA GLU A 134 -18.73 -20.03 23.02
C GLU A 134 -18.03 -18.71 22.64
N ALA A 135 -17.58 -17.97 23.65
CA ALA A 135 -16.79 -16.77 23.43
C ALA A 135 -15.48 -17.12 22.71
N GLY A 136 -15.17 -16.40 21.63
CA GLY A 136 -14.07 -16.68 20.72
C GLY A 136 -14.47 -17.48 19.47
N ASP A 137 -15.69 -18.00 19.39
CA ASP A 137 -16.16 -18.69 18.19
C ASP A 137 -16.25 -17.73 17.00
N LEU A 138 -15.70 -18.18 15.87
CA LEU A 138 -15.73 -17.47 14.60
C LEU A 138 -16.53 -18.28 13.57
N VAL A 139 -17.64 -17.71 13.11
CA VAL A 139 -18.45 -18.26 12.02
C VAL A 139 -18.27 -17.40 10.77
N ARG A 140 -17.88 -18.03 9.66
CA ARG A 140 -17.76 -17.36 8.35
C ARG A 140 -18.96 -17.72 7.49
N ILE A 141 -19.57 -16.69 6.89
CA ILE A 141 -20.76 -16.83 6.06
C ILE A 141 -20.47 -16.21 4.70
N GLU A 142 -20.37 -17.06 3.69
CA GLU A 142 -20.29 -16.63 2.30
C GLU A 142 -21.63 -16.02 1.86
N ARG A 143 -21.58 -14.93 1.11
CA ARG A 143 -22.79 -14.38 0.48
C ARG A 143 -22.98 -14.94 -0.91
N ALA A 144 -24.22 -15.00 -1.37
CA ALA A 144 -24.54 -15.22 -2.78
C ALA A 144 -24.12 -13.97 -3.58
N GLY A 145 -22.82 -13.86 -3.89
CA GLY A 145 -22.19 -12.71 -4.53
C GLY A 145 -20.80 -12.43 -3.96
N GLU A 146 -20.24 -11.27 -4.28
CA GLU A 146 -18.95 -10.81 -3.73
C GLU A 146 -19.14 -10.35 -2.27
N GLY A 147 -18.30 -10.88 -1.39
CA GLY A 147 -18.25 -10.55 0.02
C GLY A 147 -18.56 -11.69 0.98
N GLU A 148 -18.18 -11.47 2.22
CA GLU A 148 -18.21 -12.46 3.30
C GLU A 148 -18.62 -11.76 4.59
N LEU A 149 -19.21 -12.49 5.53
CA LEU A 149 -19.39 -12.02 6.90
C LEU A 149 -18.64 -12.93 7.86
N HIS A 150 -17.95 -12.31 8.81
CA HIS A 150 -17.39 -12.99 9.96
C HIS A 150 -18.22 -12.61 11.17
N VAL A 151 -18.77 -13.60 11.86
CA VAL A 151 -19.51 -13.43 13.10
C VAL A 151 -18.65 -14.00 14.22
N ILE A 152 -18.32 -13.15 15.19
CA ILE A 152 -17.46 -13.47 16.32
C ILE A 152 -18.32 -13.41 17.57
N ALA A 153 -18.45 -14.53 18.28
CA ALA A 153 -19.06 -14.54 19.61
C ALA A 153 -18.05 -13.99 20.62
N VAL A 154 -18.48 -13.05 21.45
CA VAL A 154 -17.63 -12.37 22.45
C VAL A 154 -18.38 -12.29 23.78
N PRO A 155 -17.69 -12.10 24.92
CA PRO A 155 -18.38 -11.77 26.16
C PRO A 155 -19.14 -10.45 26.00
N ALA A 156 -20.37 -10.38 26.51
CA ALA A 156 -21.21 -9.19 26.35
C ALA A 156 -20.59 -7.94 26.97
N ASP A 157 -19.91 -8.09 28.11
CA ASP A 157 -19.23 -7.00 28.81
C ASP A 157 -17.93 -6.54 28.11
N ASP A 158 -17.37 -7.35 27.21
CA ASP A 158 -16.12 -7.07 26.49
C ASP A 158 -16.35 -6.70 25.01
N THR A 159 -17.59 -6.46 24.60
CA THR A 159 -17.92 -6.25 23.18
C THR A 159 -17.20 -5.05 22.58
N GLU A 160 -17.12 -3.92 23.30
CA GLU A 160 -16.44 -2.71 22.83
C GLU A 160 -14.92 -2.94 22.68
N ALA A 161 -14.30 -3.66 23.62
CA ALA A 161 -12.89 -4.03 23.55
C ALA A 161 -12.63 -4.94 22.33
N ALA A 162 -13.51 -5.92 22.09
CA ALA A 162 -13.40 -6.80 20.93
C ALA A 162 -13.56 -6.05 19.59
N VAL A 163 -14.40 -5.01 19.54
CA VAL A 163 -14.51 -4.14 18.36
C VAL A 163 -13.20 -3.40 18.12
N ALA A 164 -12.61 -2.81 19.17
CA ALA A 164 -11.33 -2.13 19.08
C ALA A 164 -10.21 -3.07 18.60
N ASP A 165 -10.11 -4.27 19.19
CA ASP A 165 -9.11 -5.27 18.79
C ASP A 165 -9.25 -5.68 17.31
N VAL A 166 -10.49 -5.81 16.82
CA VAL A 166 -10.75 -6.11 15.40
C VAL A 166 -10.35 -4.95 14.50
N LEU A 167 -10.66 -3.71 14.89
CA LEU A 167 -10.31 -2.51 14.11
C LEU A 167 -8.80 -2.26 14.10
N ASP A 168 -8.09 -2.60 15.18
CA ASP A 168 -6.63 -2.48 15.27
C ASP A 168 -5.90 -3.51 14.38
N ASP A 169 -6.51 -4.65 14.03
CA ASP A 169 -6.02 -5.62 13.02
C ASP A 169 -6.30 -5.14 11.57
N GLU A 170 -5.97 -3.89 11.26
CA GLU A 170 -6.26 -3.33 9.95
C GLU A 170 -5.58 -4.11 8.81
N THR A 171 -4.32 -4.52 8.97
CA THR A 171 -3.60 -5.32 7.97
C THR A 171 -4.31 -6.65 7.72
N GLY A 172 -4.78 -7.34 8.76
CA GLY A 172 -5.53 -8.59 8.61
C GLY A 172 -6.88 -8.38 7.92
N LEU A 173 -7.61 -7.32 8.27
CA LEU A 173 -8.87 -6.94 7.62
C LEU A 173 -8.65 -6.62 6.13
N ARG A 174 -7.66 -5.78 5.81
CA ARG A 174 -7.34 -5.38 4.42
C ARG A 174 -6.81 -6.55 3.61
N THR A 175 -6.01 -7.45 4.19
CA THR A 175 -5.55 -8.67 3.50
C THR A 175 -6.72 -9.57 3.11
N ARG A 176 -7.69 -9.76 4.03
CA ARG A 176 -8.89 -10.55 3.73
C ARG A 176 -9.78 -9.85 2.70
N ALA A 177 -9.93 -8.52 2.78
CA ALA A 177 -10.65 -7.74 1.78
C ALA A 177 -10.01 -7.85 0.38
N ALA A 178 -8.68 -7.75 0.30
CA ALA A 178 -7.90 -7.92 -0.91
C ALA A 178 -8.12 -9.30 -1.53
N ARG A 179 -8.10 -10.35 -0.71
CA ARG A 179 -8.37 -11.73 -1.11
C ARG A 179 -9.77 -11.89 -1.72
N LEU A 180 -10.77 -11.26 -1.10
CA LEU A 180 -12.16 -11.31 -1.55
C LEU A 180 -12.46 -10.35 -2.73
N GLY A 181 -11.50 -9.50 -3.13
CA GLY A 181 -11.70 -8.50 -4.18
C GLY A 181 -12.67 -7.38 -3.78
N VAL A 182 -12.85 -7.13 -2.49
CA VAL A 182 -13.81 -6.13 -1.97
C VAL A 182 -13.12 -4.82 -1.59
N ARG A 183 -13.88 -3.73 -1.51
CA ARG A 183 -13.37 -2.38 -1.28
C ARG A 183 -13.70 -1.80 0.09
N ARG A 184 -14.68 -2.37 0.79
CA ARG A 184 -15.11 -1.88 2.10
C ARG A 184 -15.21 -3.00 3.13
N VAL A 185 -14.74 -2.70 4.34
CA VAL A 185 -14.91 -3.51 5.53
C VAL A 185 -15.69 -2.69 6.56
N GLU A 186 -16.82 -3.23 7.03
CA GLU A 186 -17.58 -2.66 8.14
C GLU A 186 -17.53 -3.57 9.35
N VAL A 187 -17.23 -3.02 10.51
CA VAL A 187 -17.38 -3.70 11.80
C VAL A 187 -18.68 -3.23 12.44
N ARG A 188 -19.58 -4.17 12.75
CA ARG A 188 -20.84 -3.93 13.46
C ARG A 188 -20.87 -4.73 14.74
N SER A 189 -21.49 -4.21 15.79
CA SER A 189 -21.54 -4.90 17.07
C SER A 189 -22.89 -4.82 17.76
N ALA A 190 -23.15 -5.80 18.60
CA ALA A 190 -24.20 -5.81 19.61
C ALA A 190 -23.67 -6.61 20.82
N PRO A 191 -24.24 -6.44 22.03
CA PRO A 191 -23.75 -7.16 23.20
C PRO A 191 -23.62 -8.67 22.94
N GLY A 192 -22.39 -9.16 23.03
CA GLY A 192 -22.04 -10.57 22.86
C GLY A 192 -21.66 -10.99 21.44
N VAL A 193 -21.67 -10.08 20.46
CA VAL A 193 -21.38 -10.39 19.06
C VAL A 193 -20.76 -9.23 18.29
N VAL A 194 -19.68 -9.53 17.58
CA VAL A 194 -19.04 -8.63 16.60
C VAL A 194 -19.20 -9.23 15.21
N VAL A 195 -19.57 -8.42 14.23
CA VAL A 195 -19.76 -8.83 12.84
C VAL A 195 -18.92 -7.99 11.91
N VAL A 196 -17.96 -8.60 11.25
CA VAL A 196 -17.16 -7.98 10.19
C VAL A 196 -17.79 -8.30 8.84
N ARG A 197 -18.02 -7.28 8.03
CA ARG A 197 -18.67 -7.38 6.73
C ARG A 197 -17.71 -6.94 5.64
N TYR A 198 -17.46 -7.82 4.68
CA TYR A 198 -16.66 -7.55 3.49
C TYR A 198 -17.62 -7.21 2.34
N LEU A 199 -17.53 -5.99 1.81
CA LEU A 199 -18.50 -5.39 0.89
C LEU A 199 -17.80 -4.88 -0.39
N PRO A 200 -18.31 -5.22 -1.59
CA PRO A 200 -17.72 -4.78 -2.87
C PRO A 200 -17.77 -3.26 -3.07
#